data_AF-R5G377-F1
#
_entry.id   AF-R5G377-F1
#
_cell.length_a   1.000
_cell.length_b   1.000
_cell.length_c   1.000
_cell.angle_alpha   90.00
_cell.angle_beta   90.00
_cell.angle_gamma   90.00
#
_symmetry.space_group_name_H-M   'P 1'
#
loop_
_entity.id
_entity.type
_entity.pdbx_description
1 polymer ?
#
loop_
_entity_poly.entity_id
_entity_poly.type
_entity_poly.pdbx_seq_one_letter_code
_entity_poly.pdbx_strand_id
1 'polypeptide(L)'
;MNHRDQINPSYTVKRIILQQAIADTPRAKGSVTQAELTTLLTSIHEEKNYTKHYYPDDESLKVFLKGGSTLEVDLRSGTATYDRLRKRPILSDFVRLHYNPGRWWAYFSDLFAIALILITLSGLLLVKGKRGLKGVGGVELIIGIVIPLLFLWL
;
A
#
# COMPACT_ATOMS: atom_id res chain seq x y z
N MET A 1 -9.28 -9.73 -0.30
CA MET A 1 -9.83 -8.50 0.32
C MET A 1 -11.12 -8.16 -0.41
N ASN A 2 -12.23 -8.05 0.31
CA ASN A 2 -13.43 -7.41 -0.25
C ASN A 2 -13.02 -5.98 -0.69
N HIS A 3 -13.49 -5.53 -1.86
CA HIS A 3 -13.18 -4.20 -2.44
C HIS A 3 -11.78 -4.00 -3.05
N ARG A 4 -11.03 -5.07 -3.38
CA ARG A 4 -9.71 -4.95 -4.03
C ARG A 4 -9.73 -4.10 -5.31
N ASP A 5 -10.82 -4.16 -6.06
CA ASP A 5 -10.97 -3.44 -7.33
C ASP A 5 -11.49 -2.01 -7.15
N GLN A 6 -11.87 -1.63 -5.93
CA GLN A 6 -12.42 -0.32 -5.60
C GLN A 6 -11.42 0.56 -4.83
N ILE A 7 -10.53 -0.05 -4.03
CA ILE A 7 -9.63 0.69 -3.12
C ILE A 7 -8.20 0.16 -3.23
N ASN A 8 -7.26 1.07 -3.48
CA ASN A 8 -5.83 0.79 -3.32
C ASN A 8 -5.36 1.21 -1.91
N PRO A 9 -5.00 0.26 -1.03
CA PRO A 9 -4.58 0.56 0.35
C PRO A 9 -3.12 1.04 0.43
N SER A 10 -2.35 0.87 -0.64
CA SER A 10 -0.93 1.23 -0.67
C SER A 10 -0.72 2.65 -1.22
N TYR A 11 -1.54 3.07 -2.17
CA TYR A 11 -1.36 4.34 -2.89
C TYR A 11 -2.65 5.14 -2.99
N THR A 12 -2.47 6.45 -3.08
CA THR A 12 -3.51 7.39 -3.53
C THR A 12 -3.12 7.88 -4.91
N VAL A 13 -4.08 7.84 -5.84
CA VAL A 13 -3.94 8.36 -7.20
C VAL A 13 -4.73 9.65 -7.30
N LYS A 14 -4.11 10.72 -7.80
CA LYS A 14 -4.80 11.97 -8.13
C LYS A 14 -4.40 12.42 -9.53
N ARG A 15 -5.39 12.53 -10.41
CA ARG A 15 -5.23 13.09 -11.76
C ARG A 15 -5.44 14.60 -11.72
N ILE A 16 -4.51 15.35 -12.28
CA ILE A 16 -4.54 16.82 -12.37
C ILE A 16 -4.31 17.19 -13.83
N ILE A 17 -5.19 18.01 -14.40
CA ILE A 17 -5.07 18.50 -15.78
C ILE A 17 -4.55 19.93 -15.71
N LEU A 18 -3.43 20.18 -16.39
CA LEU A 18 -2.82 21.49 -16.56
C LEU A 18 -3.16 21.98 -17.97
N GLN A 19 -3.99 22.99 -18.04
CA GLN A 19 -4.24 23.68 -19.30
C GLN A 19 -3.04 24.57 -19.62
N GLN A 20 -2.56 24.55 -20.88
CA GLN A 20 -1.41 25.34 -21.33
C GLN A 20 -0.10 25.01 -20.59
N ALA A 21 0.20 23.72 -20.45
CA ALA A 21 1.46 23.24 -19.90
C ALA A 21 2.67 23.57 -20.80
N ILE A 22 2.46 23.67 -22.11
CA ILE A 22 3.45 24.10 -23.10
C ILE A 22 2.79 25.10 -24.06
N ALA A 23 3.50 26.17 -24.38
CA ALA A 23 3.07 27.20 -25.33
C ALA A 23 3.35 26.80 -26.79
N ASP A 24 2.78 27.51 -27.76
CA ASP A 24 3.05 27.35 -29.20
C ASP A 24 2.79 25.93 -29.73
N THR A 25 1.57 25.42 -29.49
CA THR A 25 1.11 24.13 -30.00
C THR A 25 0.32 24.28 -31.30
N PRO A 26 0.36 23.31 -32.23
CA PRO A 26 0.98 21.98 -32.14
C PRO A 26 2.51 21.98 -32.29
N ARG A 27 3.18 21.04 -31.61
CA ARG A 27 4.63 20.87 -31.61
C ARG A 27 5.06 19.51 -32.14
N ALA A 28 6.25 19.47 -32.75
CA ALA A 28 6.86 18.24 -33.24
C ALA A 28 7.53 17.45 -32.11
N LYS A 29 7.58 16.13 -32.26
CA LYS A 29 8.35 15.25 -31.38
C LYS A 29 9.80 15.72 -31.22
N GLY A 30 10.27 15.71 -29.97
CA GLY A 30 11.63 16.16 -29.64
C GLY A 30 11.79 17.68 -29.52
N SER A 31 10.76 18.48 -29.75
CA SER A 31 10.86 19.95 -29.69
C SER A 31 10.78 20.52 -28.26
N VAL A 32 10.42 19.71 -27.26
CA VAL A 32 10.32 20.18 -25.87
C VAL A 32 11.73 20.23 -25.27
N THR A 33 12.13 21.42 -24.85
CA THR A 33 13.45 21.65 -24.27
C THR A 33 13.51 21.22 -22.81
N GLN A 34 14.72 20.93 -22.31
CA GLN A 34 14.91 20.58 -20.90
C GLN A 34 14.55 21.73 -19.94
N ALA A 35 14.70 22.99 -20.38
CA ALA A 35 14.31 24.16 -19.60
C ALA A 35 12.79 24.22 -19.41
N GLU A 36 12.02 24.04 -20.50
CA GLU A 36 10.55 23.98 -20.44
C GLU A 36 10.06 22.83 -19.56
N LEU A 37 10.68 21.65 -19.71
CA LEU A 37 10.35 20.50 -18.87
C LEU A 37 10.61 20.81 -17.38
N THR A 38 11.71 21.49 -17.07
CA THR A 38 12.04 21.88 -15.68
C THR A 38 11.00 22.85 -15.13
N THR A 39 10.65 23.90 -15.88
CA THR A 39 9.60 24.86 -15.49
C THR A 39 8.25 24.18 -15.27
N LEU A 40 7.87 23.26 -16.16
CA LEU A 40 6.64 22.49 -16.03
C LEU A 40 6.66 21.64 -14.75
N LEU A 41 7.76 20.96 -14.44
CA LEU A 41 7.90 20.18 -13.22
C LEU A 41 7.89 21.05 -11.95
N THR A 42 8.47 22.25 -11.99
CA THR A 42 8.42 23.22 -10.89
C THR A 42 6.98 23.68 -10.63
N SER A 43 6.16 23.88 -11.68
CA SER A 43 4.75 24.28 -11.52
C SER A 43 3.93 23.26 -10.71
N ILE A 44 4.27 21.96 -10.81
CA ILE A 44 3.63 20.88 -10.05
C ILE A 44 4.41 20.45 -8.79
N HIS A 45 5.51 21.14 -8.49
CA HIS A 45 6.39 20.89 -7.34
C HIS A 45 7.04 19.49 -7.37
N GLU A 46 7.46 19.03 -8.55
CA GLU A 46 8.06 17.70 -8.80
C GLU A 46 9.45 17.78 -9.47
N GLU A 47 10.10 18.95 -9.48
CA GLU A 47 11.38 19.18 -10.16
C GLU A 47 12.52 18.27 -9.68
N LYS A 48 12.51 17.89 -8.40
CA LYS A 48 13.51 16.97 -7.80
C LYS A 48 13.21 15.48 -8.04
N ASN A 49 12.04 15.19 -8.61
CA ASN A 49 11.54 13.84 -8.81
C ASN A 49 11.61 13.38 -10.27
N TYR A 50 12.14 14.20 -11.19
CA TYR A 50 12.43 13.77 -12.55
C TYR A 50 13.28 12.49 -12.58
N THR A 51 12.88 11.53 -13.42
CA THR A 51 13.64 10.29 -13.65
C THR A 51 14.06 10.17 -15.11
N LYS A 52 13.09 10.13 -16.03
CA LYS A 52 13.32 10.02 -17.47
C LYS A 52 12.08 10.48 -18.24
N HIS A 53 12.24 10.77 -19.52
CA HIS A 53 11.11 11.01 -20.43
C HIS A 53 11.32 10.30 -21.76
N TYR A 54 10.24 10.11 -22.50
CA TYR A 54 10.25 9.61 -23.87
C TYR A 54 8.97 10.07 -24.58
N TYR A 55 8.91 9.86 -25.89
CA TYR A 55 7.77 10.19 -26.74
C TYR A 55 7.09 8.88 -27.17
N PRO A 56 5.95 8.50 -26.56
CA PRO A 56 5.22 7.28 -26.91
C PRO A 56 4.78 7.25 -28.38
N ASP A 57 4.40 8.41 -28.90
CA ASP A 57 4.00 8.67 -30.28
C ASP A 57 4.54 10.05 -30.71
N ASP A 58 4.06 10.58 -31.83
CA ASP A 58 4.51 11.88 -32.35
C ASP A 58 3.74 13.07 -31.75
N GLU A 59 2.68 12.80 -30.98
CA GLU A 59 1.76 13.80 -30.43
C GLU A 59 1.92 13.95 -28.91
N SER A 60 2.66 13.08 -28.24
CA SER A 60 2.75 13.06 -26.78
C SER A 60 4.19 12.95 -26.24
N LEU A 61 4.41 13.62 -25.11
CA LEU A 61 5.62 13.50 -24.30
C LEU A 61 5.24 12.89 -22.94
N LYS A 62 5.87 11.79 -22.57
CA LYS A 62 5.65 11.13 -21.28
C LYS A 62 6.88 11.21 -20.39
N VAL A 63 6.69 11.75 -19.20
CA VAL A 63 7.72 11.98 -18.19
C VAL A 63 7.43 11.11 -16.97
N PHE A 64 8.43 10.35 -16.54
CA PHE A 64 8.36 9.51 -15.36
C PHE A 64 9.01 10.21 -14.16
N LEU A 65 8.31 10.14 -13.03
CA LEU A 65 8.74 10.72 -11.78
C LEU A 65 9.01 9.64 -10.73
N LYS A 66 9.88 9.96 -9.76
CA LYS A 66 10.14 9.10 -8.60
C LYS A 66 8.84 8.80 -7.86
N GLY A 67 8.72 7.57 -7.38
CA GLY A 67 7.50 7.10 -6.71
C GLY A 67 6.36 6.69 -7.66
N GLY A 68 6.61 6.63 -8.97
CA GLY A 68 5.68 6.07 -9.96
C GLY A 68 4.62 7.06 -10.46
N SER A 69 4.76 8.35 -10.17
CA SER A 69 3.92 9.38 -10.78
C SER A 69 4.34 9.61 -12.24
N THR A 70 3.39 10.04 -13.08
CA THR A 70 3.65 10.33 -14.49
C THR A 70 3.06 11.66 -14.88
N LEU A 71 3.75 12.36 -15.78
CA LEU A 71 3.26 13.57 -16.42
C LEU A 71 3.25 13.30 -17.93
N GLU A 72 2.09 13.45 -18.55
CA GLU A 72 1.89 13.22 -19.97
C GLU A 72 1.45 14.53 -20.62
N VAL A 73 2.20 15.02 -21.58
CA VAL A 73 1.94 16.27 -22.27
C VAL A 73 1.49 15.97 -23.69
N ASP A 74 0.33 16.50 -24.06
CA ASP A 74 -0.16 16.52 -25.44
C ASP A 74 0.49 17.69 -26.17
N LEU A 75 1.30 17.38 -27.18
CA LEU A 75 2.04 18.34 -28.00
C LEU A 75 1.14 19.08 -28.99
N ARG A 76 -0.08 18.60 -29.27
CA ARG A 76 -1.03 19.25 -30.16
C ARG A 76 -1.85 20.33 -29.47
N SER A 77 -2.32 20.03 -28.26
CA SER A 77 -3.14 20.95 -27.47
C SER A 77 -2.30 21.78 -26.49
N GLY A 78 -1.14 21.29 -26.08
CA GLY A 78 -0.34 21.88 -25.01
C GLY A 78 -0.87 21.57 -23.62
N THR A 79 -1.88 20.71 -23.49
CA THR A 79 -2.42 20.26 -22.21
C THR A 79 -1.53 19.18 -21.61
N ALA A 80 -1.32 19.20 -20.29
CA ALA A 80 -0.64 18.11 -19.59
C ALA A 80 -1.55 17.43 -18.57
N THR A 81 -1.48 16.11 -18.52
CA THR A 81 -2.12 15.27 -17.52
C THR A 81 -1.06 14.77 -16.54
N TYR A 82 -1.18 15.20 -15.29
CA TYR A 82 -0.32 14.77 -14.20
C TYR A 82 -1.05 13.74 -13.33
N ASP A 83 -0.59 12.50 -13.39
CA ASP A 83 -1.05 11.40 -12.55
C ASP A 83 -0.11 11.28 -11.34
N ARG A 84 -0.54 11.89 -10.23
CA ARG A 84 0.17 11.87 -8.95
C ARG A 84 -0.11 10.55 -8.22
N LEU A 85 0.94 9.77 -8.02
CA LEU A 85 0.94 8.56 -7.20
C LEU A 85 1.67 8.83 -5.89
N ARG A 86 0.96 8.73 -4.76
CA ARG A 86 1.55 8.92 -3.42
C ARG A 86 1.29 7.69 -2.55
N LYS A 87 2.35 7.18 -1.91
CA LYS A 87 2.25 6.10 -0.93
C LYS A 87 1.45 6.58 0.28
N ARG A 88 0.45 5.81 0.72
CA ARG A 88 -0.35 6.15 1.90
C ARG A 88 0.51 5.98 3.16
N PRO A 89 0.61 6.98 4.05
CA PRO A 89 1.35 6.80 5.29
C PRO A 89 0.72 5.68 6.10
N ILE A 90 1.54 4.85 6.74
CA ILE A 90 1.14 3.80 7.68
C ILE A 90 0.44 2.60 7.01
N LEU A 91 -0.68 2.80 6.30
CA LEU A 91 -1.46 1.74 5.68
C LEU A 91 -0.63 0.90 4.71
N SER A 92 0.16 1.56 3.87
CA SER A 92 1.01 0.87 2.91
C SER A 92 2.13 0.05 3.56
N ASP A 93 2.61 0.46 4.74
CA ASP A 93 3.60 -0.28 5.51
C ASP A 93 2.98 -1.49 6.21
N PHE A 94 1.74 -1.36 6.73
CA PHE A 94 0.98 -2.51 7.23
C PHE A 94 0.68 -3.52 6.12
N VAL A 95 0.28 -3.05 4.94
CA VAL A 95 0.08 -3.92 3.76
C VAL A 95 1.39 -4.63 3.41
N ARG A 96 2.51 -3.91 3.41
CA ARG A 96 3.83 -4.50 3.17
C ARG A 96 4.19 -5.54 4.22
N LEU A 97 3.95 -5.27 5.50
CA LEU A 97 4.23 -6.21 6.58
C LEU A 97 3.34 -7.46 6.49
N HIS A 98 2.08 -7.31 6.07
CA HIS A 98 1.16 -8.42 5.90
C HIS A 98 1.60 -9.38 4.78
N TYR A 99 2.05 -8.84 3.65
CA TYR A 99 2.47 -9.66 2.51
C TYR A 99 3.94 -10.09 2.56
N ASN A 100 4.79 -9.29 3.19
CA ASN A 100 6.23 -9.54 3.28
C ASN A 100 6.77 -9.14 4.67
N PRO A 101 6.44 -9.93 5.71
CA PRO A 101 6.73 -9.59 7.10
C PRO A 101 8.22 -9.51 7.44
N GLY A 102 9.10 -10.07 6.60
CA GLY A 102 10.53 -10.16 6.89
C GLY A 102 10.83 -11.09 8.08
N ARG A 103 12.12 -11.37 8.31
CA ARG A 103 12.53 -12.36 9.32
C ARG A 103 12.32 -11.89 10.77
N TRP A 104 12.49 -10.60 11.03
CA TRP A 104 12.30 -10.02 12.37
C TRP A 104 10.87 -10.16 12.89
N TRP A 105 9.89 -10.02 12.01
CA TRP A 105 8.49 -10.17 12.38
C TRP A 105 8.13 -11.62 12.73
N ALA A 106 8.78 -12.60 12.09
CA ALA A 106 8.63 -14.01 12.46
C ALA A 106 9.13 -14.24 13.89
N TYR A 107 10.33 -13.75 14.24
CA TYR A 107 10.85 -13.87 15.61
C TYR A 107 9.96 -13.18 16.66
N PHE A 108 9.42 -12.00 16.34
CA PHE A 108 8.45 -11.33 17.21
C PHE A 108 7.19 -12.18 17.39
N SER A 109 6.67 -12.75 16.30
CA SER A 109 5.47 -13.60 16.32
C SER A 109 5.68 -14.88 17.13
N ASP A 110 6.84 -15.53 17.01
CA ASP A 110 7.21 -16.72 17.77
C ASP A 110 7.29 -16.41 19.27
N LEU A 111 7.96 -15.31 19.64
CA LEU A 111 8.05 -14.86 21.03
C LEU A 111 6.66 -14.55 21.60
N PHE A 112 5.83 -13.86 20.82
CA PHE A 112 4.46 -13.54 21.21
C PHE A 112 3.61 -14.80 21.40
N ALA A 113 3.74 -15.79 20.51
CA ALA A 113 3.06 -17.08 20.64
C ALA A 113 3.49 -17.83 21.92
N ILE A 114 4.80 -17.86 22.22
CA ILE A 114 5.31 -18.45 23.45
C ILE A 114 4.73 -17.73 24.69
N ALA A 115 4.68 -16.40 24.67
CA ALA A 115 4.10 -15.62 25.76
C ALA A 115 2.61 -15.93 25.96
N LEU A 116 1.83 -16.06 24.87
CA LEU A 116 0.42 -16.46 24.93
C LEU A 116 0.25 -17.87 25.53
N ILE A 117 1.09 -18.82 25.15
CA ILE A 117 1.07 -20.17 25.74
C ILE A 117 1.35 -20.10 27.24
N LEU A 118 2.36 -19.35 27.67
CA LEU A 118 2.68 -19.22 29.10
C LEU A 118 1.55 -18.56 29.90
N ILE A 119 0.96 -17.47 29.38
CA ILE A 119 -0.14 -16.77 30.05
C ILE A 119 -1.39 -17.66 30.13
N THR A 120 -1.73 -18.39 29.07
CA THR A 120 -2.88 -19.29 29.08
C THR A 120 -2.68 -20.46 30.04
N LEU A 121 -1.53 -21.14 30.00
CA LEU A 121 -1.22 -22.25 30.91
C LEU A 121 -1.20 -21.80 32.38
N SER A 122 -0.58 -20.66 32.68
CA SER A 122 -0.58 -20.12 34.04
C SER A 122 -2.00 -19.75 34.48
N GLY A 123 -2.81 -19.13 33.61
CA GLY A 123 -4.22 -18.84 33.87
C GLY A 123 -5.03 -20.08 34.23
N LEU A 124 -4.82 -21.20 33.52
CA LEU A 124 -5.48 -22.48 33.82
C LEU A 124 -5.16 -22.99 35.24
N LEU A 125 -3.92 -22.79 35.71
CA LEU A 125 -3.46 -23.29 37.01
C LEU A 125 -3.79 -22.35 38.18
N LEU A 126 -4.01 -21.06 37.91
CA LEU A 126 -4.32 -20.06 38.93
C LEU A 126 -5.73 -20.25 39.54
N VAL A 127 -6.70 -20.72 38.75
CA VAL A 127 -8.08 -20.90 39.21
C VAL A 127 -8.22 -22.19 40.02
N LYS A 128 -8.47 -22.05 41.32
CA LYS A 128 -8.65 -23.18 42.26
C LYS A 128 -10.12 -23.46 42.57
N GLY A 129 -10.41 -24.66 43.07
CA GLY A 129 -11.75 -25.05 43.53
C GLY A 129 -12.71 -25.42 42.40
N LYS A 130 -14.02 -25.18 42.60
CA LYS A 130 -15.10 -25.62 41.68
C LYS A 130 -15.01 -25.04 40.27
N ARG A 131 -14.33 -23.91 40.08
CA ARG A 131 -14.09 -23.29 38.76
C ARG A 131 -12.72 -23.62 38.16
N GLY A 132 -11.90 -24.41 38.86
CA GLY A 132 -10.62 -24.88 38.35
C GLY A 132 -10.77 -26.08 37.41
N LEU A 133 -9.63 -26.63 36.98
CA LEU A 133 -9.56 -27.74 36.02
C LEU A 133 -10.29 -29.02 36.46
N LYS A 134 -10.39 -29.27 37.77
CA LYS A 134 -11.12 -30.45 38.30
C LYS A 134 -12.64 -30.22 38.43
N GLY A 135 -13.14 -29.04 38.11
CA GLY A 135 -14.55 -28.66 38.25
C GLY A 135 -15.15 -28.16 36.93
N VAL A 136 -16.02 -27.16 37.03
CA VAL A 136 -16.75 -26.59 35.87
C VAL A 136 -15.79 -26.03 34.82
N GLY A 137 -14.67 -25.44 35.23
CA GLY A 137 -13.67 -24.89 34.31
C GLY A 137 -13.01 -25.96 33.41
N GLY A 138 -12.87 -27.20 33.89
CA GLY A 138 -12.40 -28.31 33.06
C GLY A 138 -13.42 -28.72 32.00
N VAL A 139 -14.71 -28.70 32.34
CA VAL A 139 -15.81 -28.99 31.40
C VAL A 139 -15.88 -27.90 30.31
N GLU A 140 -15.79 -26.63 30.71
CA GLU A 140 -15.74 -25.50 29.77
C GLU A 140 -14.56 -25.61 28.80
N LEU A 141 -13.37 -25.99 29.30
CA LEU A 141 -12.19 -26.23 28.47
C LEU A 141 -12.42 -27.33 27.43
N ILE A 142 -12.97 -28.47 27.85
CA ILE A 142 -13.26 -29.59 26.94
C ILE A 142 -14.27 -29.16 25.88
N ILE A 143 -15.35 -28.49 26.27
CA ILE A 143 -16.37 -28.00 25.31
C ILE A 143 -15.72 -27.04 24.30
N GLY A 144 -14.87 -26.11 24.77
CA GLY A 144 -14.15 -25.17 23.92
C GLY A 144 -13.20 -25.81 22.92
N ILE A 145 -12.68 -27.02 23.20
CA ILE A 145 -11.85 -27.81 22.28
C ILE A 145 -12.72 -28.65 21.34
N VAL A 146 -13.76 -29.29 21.86
CA VAL A 146 -14.60 -30.24 21.11
C VAL A 146 -15.42 -29.52 20.04
N ILE A 147 -16.01 -28.35 20.32
CA ILE A 147 -16.85 -27.64 19.34
C ILE A 147 -16.08 -27.32 18.05
N PRO A 148 -14.90 -26.65 18.07
CA PRO A 148 -14.12 -26.40 16.85
C PRO A 148 -13.70 -27.67 16.13
N LEU A 149 -13.35 -28.74 16.86
CA LEU A 149 -13.01 -30.02 16.25
C LEU A 149 -14.22 -30.59 15.52
N LEU A 150 -15.40 -30.61 16.12
CA LEU A 150 -16.62 -31.07 15.45
C LEU A 150 -16.87 -30.30 14.15
N PHE A 151 -16.74 -28.97 14.15
CA PHE A 151 -16.87 -28.16 12.92
C PHE A 151 -15.80 -28.43 11.86
N LEU A 152 -14.64 -28.98 12.24
CA LEU A 152 -13.59 -29.34 11.29
C LEU A 152 -13.86 -30.70 10.64
N TRP A 153 -14.56 -31.60 11.32
CA TRP A 153 -14.81 -32.99 10.87
C TRP A 153 -16.23 -33.25 10.36
N LEU A 154 -17.18 -32.32 10.54
CA LEU A 154 -18.52 -32.29 9.95
C LEU A 154 -18.55 -31.40 8.71
#